data_AF-A0A7V0MC40-F1
#
_entry.id   AF-A0A7V0MC40-F1
#
_cell.length_a   1.000
_cell.length_b   1.000
_cell.length_c   1.000
_cell.angle_alpha   90.00
_cell.angle_beta   90.00
_cell.angle_gamma   90.00
#
_symmetry.space_group_name_H-M   'P 1'
#
loop_
_entity.id
_entity.type
_entity.pdbx_description
1 polymer ?
#
loop_
_entity_poly.entity_id
_entity_poly.type
_entity_poly.pdbx_seq_one_letter_code
_entity_poly.pdbx_strand_id
1 'polypeptide(L)'
;MRELPTRYNPKEVESKWFDFWKSKGYFYAEVKEDKEPYSIVIPPPNVTGILHMGHALNNTIQDILIRYKRMSGFNAEWTPGTDHAGIATQNVVEKELLKDKKTRYDLGRERFIEQVWAWTKTNGGVIIEQLKRLGCSCDWQRERFTLDKEYSKAVNEAFIRLYNEKLIYRGSYIINWCPRCQTALSDEEAPHREIQGNLYYIRYPLKKSTVHSPQSTEKSSKFIDYRLSNMDYIVVATTRPETMFGDTALCVNPEDKRYKHLVGRMAILPIVGRELKIIEDAKVDPEFGTGVVKITPFHDANDFEIGNRHRLKGVLCINPDGTMNINATKKFSGLDRFEARELLVKELKEKKLLEKIEPHRHSVGHCYRCHTMIEPYFSEQWFVRMKPLSQEALIVAKKGKIKFYPKRWLKIYINWMENIRDWCISRQIWWGHRIPAWYCESCRKRYLKERRTGEFRLPLKISDKEAGVIHIGLDKPKECPNCGSKDIVQDADVLDTWFSSWLWPFAVYGWPITSYKSQVTSHKLEDGQQKLKDKEQKAEIERKRKELEYFYPTSTLVTASEIIFFWVARMIMAGLYFMKEIP
;
A
#
# COMPACT_ATOMS: atom_id res chain seq x y z
N MET A 1 -53.46 -31.59 -18.74
CA MET A 1 -52.05 -31.12 -18.73
C MET A 1 -52.08 -29.60 -18.88
N ARG A 2 -51.25 -28.84 -18.16
CA ARG A 2 -51.11 -27.41 -18.45
C ARG A 2 -50.38 -27.27 -19.78
N GLU A 3 -50.95 -26.54 -20.73
CA GLU A 3 -50.30 -26.23 -22.01
C GLU A 3 -49.02 -25.43 -21.75
N LEU A 4 -47.93 -25.80 -22.42
CA LEU A 4 -46.65 -25.09 -22.32
C LEU A 4 -46.73 -23.80 -23.16
N PRO A 5 -46.29 -22.64 -22.63
CA PRO A 5 -46.25 -21.40 -23.40
C PRO A 5 -45.40 -21.55 -24.67
N THR A 6 -45.82 -20.92 -25.77
CA THR A 6 -45.08 -20.94 -27.05
C THR A 6 -43.80 -20.11 -27.03
N ARG A 7 -43.61 -19.24 -26.02
CA ARG A 7 -42.42 -18.41 -25.84
C ARG A 7 -41.83 -18.61 -24.46
N TYR A 8 -40.52 -18.82 -24.39
CA TYR A 8 -39.77 -18.86 -23.14
C TYR A 8 -39.73 -17.47 -22.49
N ASN A 9 -40.17 -17.37 -21.23
CA ASN A 9 -40.04 -16.16 -20.42
C ASN A 9 -39.03 -16.40 -19.28
N PRO A 10 -37.78 -15.92 -19.39
CA PRO A 10 -36.76 -16.14 -18.35
C PRO A 10 -37.17 -15.53 -17.00
N LYS A 11 -37.91 -14.42 -16.98
CA LYS A 11 -38.28 -13.75 -15.72
C LYS A 11 -39.13 -14.63 -14.80
N GLU A 12 -40.03 -15.41 -15.39
CA GLU A 12 -40.92 -16.34 -14.67
C GLU A 12 -40.21 -17.62 -14.22
N VAL A 13 -39.13 -18.00 -14.90
CA VAL A 13 -38.43 -19.27 -14.70
C VAL A 13 -37.23 -19.10 -13.76
N GLU A 14 -36.37 -18.12 -14.00
CA GLU A 14 -35.09 -17.94 -13.30
C GLU A 14 -35.28 -17.70 -11.80
N SER A 15 -36.12 -16.73 -11.43
CA SER A 15 -36.36 -16.38 -10.02
C SER A 15 -36.92 -17.57 -9.24
N LYS A 16 -37.91 -18.26 -9.84
CA LYS A 16 -38.58 -19.41 -9.24
C LYS A 16 -37.59 -20.53 -8.93
N TRP A 17 -36.74 -20.90 -9.90
CA TRP A 17 -35.79 -21.99 -9.70
C TRP A 17 -34.67 -21.63 -8.74
N PHE A 18 -34.18 -20.39 -8.79
CA PHE A 18 -33.16 -19.94 -7.85
C PHE A 18 -33.66 -19.99 -6.41
N ASP A 19 -34.86 -19.46 -6.15
CA ASP A 19 -35.47 -19.48 -4.81
C ASP A 19 -35.72 -20.91 -4.33
N PHE A 20 -36.14 -21.81 -5.23
CA PHE A 20 -36.27 -23.23 -4.93
C PHE A 20 -34.94 -23.87 -4.53
N TRP A 21 -33.86 -23.69 -5.30
CA TRP A 21 -32.54 -24.26 -4.97
C TRP A 21 -31.98 -23.71 -3.66
N LYS A 22 -32.12 -22.41 -3.44
CA LYS A 22 -31.65 -21.73 -2.22
C LYS A 22 -32.41 -22.20 -0.99
N SER A 23 -33.74 -22.25 -1.03
CA SER A 23 -34.57 -22.69 0.10
C SER A 23 -34.36 -24.16 0.48
N LYS A 24 -33.97 -25.00 -0.48
CA LYS A 24 -33.62 -26.40 -0.24
C LYS A 24 -32.15 -26.61 0.18
N GLY A 25 -31.34 -25.55 0.24
CA GLY A 25 -29.94 -25.63 0.64
C GLY A 25 -29.04 -26.37 -0.36
N TYR A 26 -29.43 -26.49 -1.63
CA TYR A 26 -28.70 -27.30 -2.63
C TYR A 26 -27.29 -26.80 -2.96
N PHE A 27 -26.96 -25.57 -2.58
CA PHE A 27 -25.64 -24.99 -2.81
C PHE A 27 -24.70 -25.16 -1.61
N TYR A 28 -25.22 -25.55 -0.44
CA TYR A 28 -24.42 -25.73 0.76
C TYR A 28 -23.61 -27.02 0.68
N ALA A 29 -22.29 -26.92 0.90
CA ALA A 29 -21.39 -28.06 0.92
C ALA A 29 -20.98 -28.40 2.36
N GLU A 30 -21.37 -29.59 2.80
CA GLU A 30 -20.92 -30.21 4.05
C GLU A 30 -19.68 -31.07 3.79
N VAL A 31 -18.85 -31.25 4.82
CA VAL A 31 -17.72 -32.18 4.75
C VAL A 31 -18.24 -33.61 4.55
N LYS A 32 -17.77 -34.27 3.49
CA LYS A 32 -18.17 -35.63 3.10
C LYS A 32 -16.93 -36.45 2.78
N GLU A 33 -16.45 -37.21 3.77
CA GLU A 33 -15.21 -37.99 3.67
C GLU A 33 -15.24 -39.04 2.53
N ASP A 34 -16.44 -39.45 2.11
CA ASP A 34 -16.67 -40.38 0.99
C ASP A 34 -16.62 -39.71 -0.41
N LYS A 35 -16.48 -38.38 -0.47
CA LYS A 35 -16.44 -37.62 -1.72
C LYS A 35 -15.19 -36.78 -1.85
N GLU A 36 -14.67 -36.70 -3.07
CA GLU A 36 -13.56 -35.82 -3.40
C GLU A 36 -14.04 -34.35 -3.42
N PRO A 37 -13.40 -33.44 -2.67
CA PRO A 37 -13.76 -32.02 -2.65
C PRO A 37 -13.38 -31.34 -3.98
N TYR A 38 -14.19 -30.37 -4.39
CA TYR A 38 -13.81 -29.42 -5.44
C TYR A 38 -14.20 -28.00 -5.00
N SER A 39 -13.23 -27.22 -4.55
CA SER A 39 -13.47 -25.89 -3.97
C SER A 39 -12.96 -24.76 -4.86
N ILE A 40 -13.75 -23.69 -4.94
CA ILE A 40 -13.37 -22.41 -5.54
C ILE A 40 -13.73 -21.30 -4.55
N VAL A 41 -12.86 -20.29 -4.44
CA VAL A 41 -13.17 -19.06 -3.72
C VAL A 41 -13.44 -17.92 -4.70
N ILE A 42 -14.57 -17.21 -4.55
CA ILE A 42 -14.86 -16.04 -5.37
C ILE A 42 -13.79 -14.98 -5.12
N PRO A 43 -13.20 -14.35 -6.15
CA PRO A 43 -12.48 -13.10 -6.00
C PRO A 43 -13.42 -12.06 -5.43
N PRO A 44 -13.25 -11.66 -4.15
CA PRO A 44 -14.30 -10.93 -3.45
C PRO A 44 -14.48 -9.56 -4.11
N PRO A 45 -15.65 -9.27 -4.72
CA PRO A 45 -15.90 -7.96 -5.32
C PRO A 45 -15.83 -6.84 -4.27
N ASN A 46 -15.27 -5.71 -4.69
CA ASN A 46 -15.17 -4.51 -3.87
C ASN A 46 -16.56 -3.91 -3.60
N VAL A 47 -16.83 -3.52 -2.35
CA VAL A 47 -18.10 -2.86 -1.91
C VAL A 47 -18.24 -1.41 -2.37
N THR A 48 -17.78 -1.09 -3.58
CA THR A 48 -17.68 0.27 -4.14
C THR A 48 -18.84 0.63 -5.07
N GLY A 49 -19.75 -0.30 -5.38
CA GLY A 49 -20.90 -0.07 -6.25
C GLY A 49 -21.48 -1.34 -6.85
N ILE A 50 -22.04 -1.22 -8.05
CA ILE A 50 -22.76 -2.28 -8.79
C ILE A 50 -21.78 -3.13 -9.63
N LEU A 51 -22.07 -4.42 -9.79
CA LEU A 51 -21.30 -5.32 -10.66
C LEU A 51 -21.46 -4.95 -12.15
N HIS A 52 -20.33 -4.90 -12.87
CA HIS A 52 -20.25 -4.78 -14.33
C HIS A 52 -20.03 -6.12 -15.06
N MET A 53 -20.08 -6.12 -16.40
CA MET A 53 -19.94 -7.32 -17.26
C MET A 53 -18.68 -8.18 -16.99
N GLY A 54 -17.55 -7.56 -16.63
CA GLY A 54 -16.36 -8.31 -16.21
C GLY A 54 -16.61 -9.24 -15.01
N HIS A 55 -17.43 -8.82 -14.03
CA HIS A 55 -17.81 -9.69 -12.92
C HIS A 55 -18.74 -10.81 -13.37
N ALA A 56 -19.68 -10.52 -14.28
CA ALA A 56 -20.57 -11.54 -14.83
C ALA A 56 -19.77 -12.62 -15.57
N LEU A 57 -18.81 -12.24 -16.41
CA LEU A 57 -17.91 -13.18 -17.08
C LEU A 57 -17.14 -14.04 -16.08
N ASN A 58 -16.51 -13.42 -15.08
CA ASN A 58 -15.69 -14.12 -14.10
C ASN A 58 -16.50 -15.14 -13.28
N ASN A 59 -17.69 -14.76 -12.82
CA ASN A 59 -18.55 -15.64 -12.02
C ASN A 59 -19.24 -16.71 -12.87
N THR A 60 -19.55 -16.43 -14.14
CA THR A 60 -20.14 -17.43 -15.04
C THR A 60 -19.17 -18.59 -15.27
N ILE A 61 -17.88 -18.31 -15.49
CA ILE A 61 -16.86 -19.35 -15.65
C ILE A 61 -16.75 -20.21 -14.38
N GLN A 62 -16.74 -19.58 -13.20
CA GLN A 62 -16.72 -20.31 -11.93
C GLN A 62 -17.97 -21.18 -11.73
N ASP A 63 -19.15 -20.63 -11.99
CA ASP A 63 -20.42 -21.37 -11.84
C ASP A 63 -20.49 -22.57 -12.78
N ILE A 64 -20.01 -22.45 -14.03
CA ILE A 64 -19.90 -23.57 -14.97
C ILE A 64 -19.02 -24.68 -14.37
N LEU A 65 -17.84 -24.34 -13.85
CA LEU A 65 -16.92 -25.32 -13.25
C LEU A 65 -17.54 -26.01 -12.03
N ILE A 66 -18.18 -25.23 -11.14
CA ILE A 66 -18.82 -25.75 -9.93
C ILE A 66 -19.97 -26.69 -10.28
N ARG A 67 -20.86 -26.28 -11.17
CA ARG A 67 -21.99 -27.12 -11.60
C ARG A 67 -21.51 -28.39 -12.29
N TYR A 68 -20.55 -28.27 -13.20
CA TYR A 68 -19.96 -29.42 -13.89
C TYR A 68 -19.35 -30.42 -12.89
N LYS A 69 -18.56 -29.94 -11.92
CA LYS A 69 -17.93 -30.79 -10.91
C LYS A 69 -18.92 -31.42 -9.96
N ARG A 70 -19.93 -30.66 -9.51
CA ARG A 70 -21.04 -31.18 -8.70
C ARG A 70 -21.76 -32.32 -9.42
N MET A 71 -22.06 -32.15 -10.71
CA MET A 71 -22.70 -33.17 -11.54
C MET A 71 -21.79 -34.36 -11.85
N SER A 72 -20.47 -34.17 -11.81
CA SER A 72 -19.47 -35.23 -12.01
C SER A 72 -19.18 -36.03 -10.73
N GLY A 73 -19.91 -35.81 -9.64
CA GLY A 73 -19.80 -36.58 -8.39
C GLY A 73 -18.94 -35.95 -7.29
N PHE A 74 -18.24 -34.85 -7.57
CA PHE A 74 -17.42 -34.14 -6.58
C PHE A 74 -18.29 -33.43 -5.54
N ASN A 75 -17.75 -33.22 -4.35
CA ASN A 75 -18.31 -32.31 -3.37
C ASN A 75 -17.91 -30.87 -3.70
N ALA A 76 -18.68 -30.24 -4.59
CA ALA A 76 -18.35 -28.93 -5.14
C ALA A 76 -18.79 -27.79 -4.20
N GLU A 77 -17.82 -27.04 -3.70
CA GLU A 77 -17.97 -25.90 -2.79
C GLU A 77 -17.52 -24.61 -3.50
N TRP A 78 -18.31 -23.54 -3.33
CA TRP A 78 -18.00 -22.26 -3.93
C TRP A 78 -18.27 -21.13 -2.95
N THR A 79 -17.22 -20.67 -2.27
CA THR A 79 -17.35 -19.67 -1.20
C THR A 79 -17.57 -18.27 -1.77
N PRO A 80 -18.69 -17.60 -1.46
CA PRO A 80 -18.90 -16.20 -1.82
C PRO A 80 -18.35 -15.25 -0.75
N GLY A 81 -18.10 -14.02 -1.14
CA GLY A 81 -17.80 -12.95 -0.19
C GLY A 81 -17.52 -11.62 -0.85
N THR A 82 -17.29 -10.59 -0.04
CA THR A 82 -17.04 -9.22 -0.50
C THR A 82 -15.81 -8.61 0.16
N ASP A 83 -15.16 -7.70 -0.56
CA ASP A 83 -13.96 -7.00 -0.11
C ASP A 83 -14.32 -5.58 0.34
N HIS A 84 -13.85 -5.18 1.52
CA HIS A 84 -14.02 -3.85 2.07
C HIS A 84 -13.34 -2.76 1.24
N ALA A 85 -12.37 -3.12 0.39
CA ALA A 85 -11.72 -2.27 -0.61
C ALA A 85 -11.01 -1.02 -0.08
N GLY A 86 -10.82 -0.91 1.24
CA GLY A 86 -10.09 0.14 1.95
C GLY A 86 -10.33 1.54 1.40
N ILE A 87 -9.29 2.11 0.77
CA ILE A 87 -9.30 3.47 0.21
C ILE A 87 -10.32 3.67 -0.93
N ALA A 88 -10.85 2.62 -1.56
CA ALA A 88 -11.83 2.76 -2.64
C ALA A 88 -13.21 3.06 -2.05
N THR A 89 -13.63 2.27 -1.07
CA THR A 89 -14.89 2.50 -0.34
C THR A 89 -14.84 3.83 0.40
N GLN A 90 -13.72 4.13 1.07
CA GLN A 90 -13.52 5.42 1.72
C GLN A 90 -13.64 6.60 0.74
N ASN A 91 -13.01 6.50 -0.45
CA ASN A 91 -13.12 7.55 -1.47
C ASN A 91 -14.56 7.75 -1.99
N VAL A 92 -15.34 6.69 -2.10
CA VAL A 92 -16.75 6.78 -2.54
C VAL A 92 -17.57 7.51 -1.48
N VAL A 93 -17.40 7.14 -0.20
CA VAL A 93 -18.10 7.79 0.92
C VAL A 93 -17.66 9.25 1.09
N GLU A 94 -16.37 9.55 0.94
CA GLU A 94 -15.86 10.92 0.95
C GLU A 94 -16.45 11.77 -0.20
N LYS A 95 -16.60 11.21 -1.40
CA LYS A 95 -17.28 11.89 -2.51
C LYS A 95 -18.74 12.18 -2.20
N GLU A 96 -19.42 11.28 -1.50
CA GLU A 96 -20.81 11.50 -1.08
C GLU A 96 -20.89 12.64 -0.04
N LEU A 97 -19.99 12.66 0.94
CA LEU A 97 -19.91 13.73 1.94
C LEU A 97 -19.59 15.11 1.35
N LEU A 98 -18.78 15.14 0.29
CA LEU A 98 -18.46 16.38 -0.42
C LEU A 98 -19.69 17.03 -1.06
N LYS A 99 -20.75 16.26 -1.40
CA LYS A 99 -22.03 16.83 -1.88
C LYS A 99 -22.68 17.72 -0.81
N ASP A 100 -22.49 17.38 0.45
CA ASP A 100 -22.95 18.14 1.62
C ASP A 100 -21.91 19.16 2.10
N LYS A 101 -20.84 19.41 1.33
CA LYS A 101 -19.69 20.27 1.68
C LYS A 101 -19.02 19.87 3.00
N LYS A 102 -19.07 18.59 3.37
CA LYS A 102 -18.41 18.04 4.55
C LYS A 102 -17.23 17.17 4.14
N THR A 103 -16.27 17.05 5.05
CA THR A 103 -15.11 16.16 4.94
C THR A 103 -15.16 15.12 6.05
N ARG A 104 -14.33 14.07 5.92
CA ARG A 104 -14.15 13.08 7.00
C ARG A 104 -13.73 13.72 8.32
N TYR A 105 -12.96 14.80 8.26
CA TYR A 105 -12.43 15.48 9.44
C TYR A 105 -13.51 16.23 10.23
N ASP A 106 -14.54 16.73 9.55
CA ASP A 106 -15.68 17.40 10.19
C ASP A 106 -16.54 16.45 11.03
N LEU A 107 -16.56 15.16 10.67
CA LEU A 107 -17.33 14.12 11.37
C LEU A 107 -16.55 13.48 12.53
N GLY A 108 -15.22 13.45 12.42
CA GLY A 108 -14.37 12.61 13.26
C GLY A 108 -14.36 11.14 12.84
N ARG A 109 -13.35 10.39 13.29
CA ARG A 109 -13.06 9.02 12.83
C ARG A 109 -14.20 8.03 13.11
N GLU A 110 -14.79 8.07 14.31
CA GLU A 110 -15.82 7.11 14.72
C GLU A 110 -17.08 7.23 13.87
N ARG A 111 -17.66 8.44 13.78
CA ARG A 111 -18.84 8.70 12.96
C ARG A 111 -18.60 8.45 11.48
N PHE A 112 -17.41 8.76 10.97
CA PHE A 112 -17.06 8.45 9.60
C PHE A 112 -17.08 6.93 9.35
N ILE A 113 -16.47 6.13 10.23
CA ILE A 113 -16.46 4.66 10.12
C ILE A 113 -17.88 4.09 10.19
N GLU A 114 -18.75 4.63 11.04
CA GLU A 114 -20.17 4.23 11.10
C GLU A 114 -20.88 4.45 9.76
N GLN A 115 -20.65 5.59 9.11
CA GLN A 115 -21.21 5.87 7.78
C GLN A 115 -20.66 4.94 6.71
N VAL A 116 -19.36 4.62 6.73
CA VAL A 116 -18.77 3.66 5.79
C VAL A 116 -19.36 2.25 5.99
N TRP A 117 -19.62 1.84 7.23
CA TRP A 117 -20.36 0.60 7.52
C TRP A 117 -21.79 0.62 6.98
N ALA A 118 -22.51 1.73 7.14
CA ALA A 118 -23.85 1.89 6.61
C ALA A 118 -23.85 1.77 5.07
N TRP A 119 -22.93 2.46 4.39
CA TRP A 119 -22.72 2.34 2.95
C TRP A 119 -22.42 0.91 2.51
N THR A 120 -21.54 0.22 3.24
CA THR A 120 -21.12 -1.15 2.96
C THR A 120 -22.29 -2.13 3.07
N LYS A 121 -23.16 -1.98 4.08
CA LYS A 121 -24.35 -2.83 4.24
C LYS A 121 -25.32 -2.66 3.08
N THR A 122 -25.55 -1.44 2.62
CA THR A 122 -26.44 -1.17 1.49
C THR A 122 -25.86 -1.70 0.17
N ASN A 123 -24.61 -1.37 -0.15
CA ASN A 123 -24.01 -1.72 -1.45
C ASN A 123 -23.53 -3.18 -1.53
N GLY A 124 -23.01 -3.73 -0.44
CA GLY A 124 -22.65 -5.15 -0.34
C GLY A 124 -23.86 -6.05 -0.57
N GLY A 125 -25.03 -5.67 -0.04
CA GLY A 125 -26.29 -6.34 -0.30
C GLY A 125 -26.66 -6.37 -1.79
N VAL A 126 -26.48 -5.24 -2.50
CA VAL A 126 -26.75 -5.17 -3.95
C VAL A 126 -25.86 -6.13 -4.74
N ILE A 127 -24.55 -6.18 -4.44
CA ILE A 127 -23.61 -7.07 -5.12
C ILE A 127 -24.03 -8.54 -4.98
N ILE A 128 -24.37 -8.96 -3.76
CA ILE A 128 -24.79 -10.33 -3.48
C ILE A 128 -26.10 -10.66 -4.20
N GLU A 129 -27.07 -9.74 -4.21
CA GLU A 129 -28.33 -9.95 -4.92
C GLU A 129 -28.13 -10.01 -6.45
N GLN A 130 -27.17 -9.27 -7.01
CA GLN A 130 -26.82 -9.40 -8.43
C GLN A 130 -26.22 -10.78 -8.75
N LEU A 131 -25.34 -11.32 -7.91
CA LEU A 131 -24.78 -12.67 -8.12
C LEU A 131 -25.85 -13.76 -7.99
N LYS A 132 -26.75 -13.63 -7.00
CA LYS A 132 -27.92 -14.49 -6.85
C LYS A 132 -28.82 -14.42 -8.09
N ARG A 133 -29.08 -13.21 -8.61
CA ARG A 133 -29.90 -12.98 -9.81
C ARG A 133 -29.26 -13.56 -11.07
N LEU A 134 -27.92 -13.56 -11.16
CA LEU A 134 -27.19 -14.23 -12.23
C LEU A 134 -27.31 -15.77 -12.16
N GLY A 135 -27.84 -16.31 -11.06
CA GLY A 135 -28.02 -17.74 -10.86
C GLY A 135 -26.79 -18.45 -10.30
N CYS A 136 -25.84 -17.71 -9.68
CA CYS A 136 -24.62 -18.30 -9.13
C CYS A 136 -24.94 -19.33 -8.04
N SER A 137 -24.42 -20.55 -8.17
CA SER A 137 -24.66 -21.66 -7.25
C SER A 137 -23.69 -21.68 -6.05
N CYS A 138 -23.40 -20.51 -5.50
CA CYS A 138 -22.48 -20.30 -4.37
C CYS A 138 -23.05 -20.84 -3.06
N ASP A 139 -22.16 -21.20 -2.15
CA ASP A 139 -22.51 -21.49 -0.77
C ASP A 139 -22.82 -20.19 -0.01
N TRP A 140 -24.04 -19.69 -0.16
CA TRP A 140 -24.48 -18.45 0.49
C TRP A 140 -24.50 -18.52 2.03
N GLN A 141 -24.42 -19.71 2.63
CA GLN A 141 -24.31 -19.83 4.09
C GLN A 141 -22.89 -19.52 4.58
N ARG A 142 -21.90 -19.64 3.69
CA ARG A 142 -20.48 -19.34 3.94
C ARG A 142 -20.07 -17.96 3.46
N GLU A 143 -21.01 -17.05 3.23
CA GLU A 143 -20.68 -15.68 2.85
C GLU A 143 -19.70 -15.05 3.84
N ARG A 144 -18.63 -14.44 3.31
CA ARG A 144 -17.60 -13.76 4.08
C ARG A 144 -17.47 -12.31 3.70
N PHE A 145 -17.09 -11.49 4.67
CA PHE A 145 -16.69 -10.12 4.44
C PHE A 145 -15.32 -9.90 5.04
N THR A 146 -14.40 -9.30 4.27
CA THR A 146 -13.02 -9.12 4.73
C THR A 146 -12.89 -8.38 6.07
N LEU A 147 -13.80 -7.46 6.43
CA LEU A 147 -13.83 -6.80 7.76
C LEU A 147 -14.80 -7.46 8.77
N ASP A 148 -15.33 -8.64 8.50
CA ASP A 148 -16.07 -9.38 9.52
C ASP A 148 -15.17 -9.75 10.71
N LYS A 149 -15.80 -10.06 11.84
CA LYS A 149 -15.10 -10.27 13.11
C LYS A 149 -14.13 -11.46 13.05
N GLU A 150 -14.50 -12.53 12.36
CA GLU A 150 -13.71 -13.76 12.30
C GLU A 150 -12.55 -13.60 11.33
N TYR A 151 -12.80 -13.05 10.14
CA TYR A 151 -11.77 -12.74 9.14
C TYR A 151 -10.76 -11.72 9.67
N SER A 152 -11.22 -10.70 10.41
CA SER A 152 -10.33 -9.73 11.04
C SER A 152 -9.37 -10.37 12.05
N LYS A 153 -9.75 -11.46 12.73
CA LYS A 153 -8.82 -12.20 13.59
C LYS A 153 -7.72 -12.86 12.77
N ALA A 154 -8.05 -13.40 11.60
CA ALA A 154 -7.08 -14.01 10.69
C ALA A 154 -6.03 -13.00 10.21
N VAL A 155 -6.47 -11.81 9.86
CA VAL A 155 -5.59 -10.71 9.44
C VAL A 155 -4.64 -10.30 10.57
N ASN A 156 -5.15 -10.18 11.79
CA ASN A 156 -4.33 -9.84 12.94
C ASN A 156 -3.34 -10.94 13.32
N GLU A 157 -3.75 -12.22 13.31
CA GLU A 157 -2.85 -13.36 13.53
C GLU A 157 -1.73 -13.38 12.49
N ALA A 158 -2.06 -13.18 11.21
CA ALA A 158 -1.06 -13.12 10.15
C ALA A 158 -0.03 -12.01 10.41
N PHE A 159 -0.49 -10.82 10.81
CA PHE A 159 0.39 -9.71 11.17
C PHE A 159 1.30 -10.06 12.35
N ILE A 160 0.73 -10.56 13.45
CA ILE A 160 1.46 -10.89 14.69
C ILE A 160 2.52 -11.96 14.39
N ARG A 161 2.17 -13.01 13.65
CA ARG A 161 3.09 -14.09 13.30
C ARG A 161 4.25 -13.60 12.44
N LEU A 162 3.95 -12.88 11.36
CA LEU A 162 4.98 -12.31 10.47
C LEU A 162 5.89 -11.33 11.20
N TYR A 163 5.36 -10.55 12.15
CA TYR A 163 6.14 -9.65 12.98
C TYR A 163 7.07 -10.41 13.93
N ASN A 164 6.57 -11.42 14.64
CA ASN A 164 7.36 -12.25 15.55
C ASN A 164 8.51 -12.97 14.82
N GLU A 165 8.29 -13.34 13.55
CA GLU A 165 9.28 -13.96 12.67
C GLU A 165 10.20 -12.94 11.95
N LYS A 166 10.10 -11.64 12.29
CA LYS A 166 10.93 -10.55 11.73
C LYS A 166 10.75 -10.34 10.22
N LEU A 167 9.66 -10.84 9.65
CA LEU A 167 9.26 -10.61 8.26
C LEU A 167 8.50 -9.29 8.13
N ILE A 168 7.75 -8.86 9.15
CA ILE A 168 7.26 -7.49 9.23
C ILE A 168 8.25 -6.62 9.97
N TYR A 169 8.51 -5.42 9.44
CA TYR A 169 9.31 -4.41 10.10
C TYR A 169 8.76 -3.02 9.81
N ARG A 170 9.09 -2.07 10.69
CA ARG A 170 8.85 -0.65 10.46
C ARG A 170 10.13 0.00 9.93
N GLY A 171 10.01 0.81 8.89
CA GLY A 171 11.15 1.47 8.27
C GLY A 171 10.75 2.79 7.62
N SER A 172 11.73 3.67 7.44
CA SER A 172 11.55 4.88 6.64
C SER A 172 12.01 4.61 5.22
N TYR A 173 11.15 4.87 4.25
CA TYR A 173 11.43 4.60 2.84
C TYR A 173 10.76 5.64 1.95
N ILE A 174 11.24 5.78 0.71
CA ILE A 174 10.50 6.53 -0.32
C ILE A 174 9.31 5.70 -0.75
N ILE A 175 8.12 6.25 -0.53
CA ILE A 175 6.86 5.63 -0.92
C ILE A 175 6.16 6.46 -1.98
N ASN A 176 5.29 5.81 -2.74
CA ASN A 176 4.34 6.52 -3.58
C ASN A 176 3.27 7.12 -2.67
N TRP A 177 3.22 8.45 -2.55
CA TRP A 177 2.25 9.13 -1.70
C TRP A 177 1.22 9.85 -2.56
N CYS A 178 -0.06 9.74 -2.20
CA CYS A 178 -1.12 10.50 -2.85
C CYS A 178 -1.44 11.75 -2.02
N PRO A 179 -1.09 12.98 -2.47
CA PRO A 179 -1.35 14.20 -1.70
C PRO A 179 -2.84 14.47 -1.47
N ARG A 180 -3.69 14.04 -2.41
CA ARG A 180 -5.15 14.19 -2.31
C ARG A 180 -5.75 13.24 -1.28
N CYS A 181 -5.40 11.96 -1.34
CA CYS A 181 -5.95 10.94 -0.42
C CYS A 181 -5.22 10.94 0.93
N GLN A 182 -4.03 11.54 1.00
CA GLN A 182 -3.11 11.55 2.12
C GLN A 182 -2.78 10.14 2.62
N THR A 183 -2.36 9.27 1.70
CA THR A 183 -1.97 7.89 2.02
C THR A 183 -0.86 7.41 1.10
N ALA A 184 -0.04 6.51 1.64
CA ALA A 184 0.85 5.65 0.89
C ALA A 184 0.07 4.79 -0.12
N LEU A 185 0.71 4.52 -1.25
CA LEU A 185 0.31 3.61 -2.31
C LEU A 185 1.46 2.63 -2.55
N SER A 186 1.13 1.39 -2.90
CA SER A 186 2.12 0.45 -3.45
C SER A 186 2.59 0.86 -4.84
N ASP A 187 3.71 0.30 -5.32
CA ASP A 187 4.22 0.52 -6.69
C ASP A 187 3.14 0.17 -7.73
N GLU A 188 2.37 -0.88 -7.47
CA GLU A 188 1.32 -1.34 -8.37
C GLU A 188 0.04 -0.47 -8.30
N GLU A 189 -0.15 0.34 -7.25
CA GLU A 189 -1.26 1.31 -7.11
C GLU A 189 -0.94 2.69 -7.73
N ALA A 190 0.25 2.84 -8.31
CA ALA A 190 0.76 4.07 -8.91
C ALA A 190 1.10 3.90 -10.40
N PRO A 191 0.11 3.60 -11.27
CA PRO A 191 0.35 3.47 -12.70
C PRO A 191 0.94 4.76 -13.27
N HIS A 192 1.94 4.60 -14.13
CA HIS A 192 2.58 5.73 -14.78
C HIS A 192 1.87 6.10 -16.08
N ARG A 193 1.83 7.40 -16.37
CA ARG A 193 1.28 7.96 -17.61
C ARG A 193 2.29 8.93 -18.19
N GLU A 194 2.43 8.91 -19.51
CA GLU A 194 3.20 9.95 -20.20
C GLU A 194 2.45 11.28 -20.12
N ILE A 195 3.17 12.32 -19.71
CA ILE A 195 2.68 13.69 -19.69
C ILE A 195 3.64 14.60 -20.44
N GLN A 196 3.07 15.61 -21.09
CA GLN A 196 3.87 16.70 -21.65
C GLN A 196 4.28 17.64 -20.52
N GLY A 197 5.58 17.77 -20.28
CA GLY A 197 6.13 18.71 -19.33
C GLY A 197 7.34 19.45 -19.90
N ASN A 198 8.20 19.92 -19.01
CA ASN A 198 9.40 20.68 -19.35
C ASN A 198 10.62 20.15 -18.61
N LEU A 199 11.78 20.28 -19.24
CA LEU A 199 13.10 20.11 -18.64
C LEU A 199 13.71 21.49 -18.42
N TYR A 200 14.07 21.79 -17.18
CA TYR A 200 14.59 23.08 -16.74
C TYR A 200 16.10 22.97 -16.51
N TYR A 201 16.85 23.92 -17.06
CA TYR A 201 18.29 24.00 -16.92
C TYR A 201 18.64 25.12 -15.95
N ILE A 202 19.11 24.77 -14.75
CA ILE A 202 19.31 25.69 -13.63
C ILE A 202 20.80 25.77 -13.30
N ARG A 203 21.32 26.99 -13.16
CA ARG A 203 22.70 27.27 -12.78
C ARG A 203 22.86 27.24 -11.26
N TYR A 204 23.77 26.39 -10.80
CA TYR A 204 24.19 26.29 -9.41
C TYR A 204 25.56 26.96 -9.28
N PRO A 205 25.67 28.11 -8.60
CA PRO A 205 26.95 28.77 -8.40
C PRO A 205 27.93 27.89 -7.65
N LEU A 206 29.19 27.85 -8.07
CA LEU A 206 30.25 27.13 -7.36
C LEU A 206 30.82 28.02 -6.24
N LYS A 207 31.04 27.43 -5.07
CA LYS A 207 31.74 28.11 -3.98
C LYS A 207 33.19 28.36 -4.42
N LYS A 208 33.65 29.60 -4.28
CA LYS A 208 35.05 29.96 -4.52
C LYS A 208 35.93 29.23 -3.49
N SER A 209 36.97 28.57 -3.97
CA SER A 209 38.01 28.02 -3.09
C SER A 209 38.75 29.19 -2.45
N THR A 210 38.64 29.34 -1.13
CA THR A 210 39.53 30.24 -0.38
C THR A 210 40.90 29.57 -0.28
N VAL A 211 41.67 29.60 -1.36
CA VAL A 211 43.12 29.50 -1.23
C VAL A 211 43.54 30.74 -0.45
N HIS A 212 44.04 30.52 0.77
CA HIS A 212 44.52 31.60 1.63
C HIS A 212 45.66 32.33 0.91
N SER A 213 45.37 33.52 0.37
CA SER A 213 46.39 34.54 0.23
C SER A 213 46.38 35.32 1.56
N PRO A 214 47.48 35.36 2.33
CA PRO A 214 47.50 35.93 3.65
C PRO A 214 47.54 37.45 3.55
N GLN A 215 46.41 38.09 3.27
CA GLN A 215 46.12 39.52 3.52
C GLN A 215 44.77 39.91 2.92
N SER A 216 43.68 39.70 3.66
CA SER A 216 42.55 40.65 3.64
C SER A 216 41.64 40.40 4.84
N THR A 217 41.73 41.33 5.79
CA THR A 217 40.81 41.46 6.92
C THR A 217 39.54 42.18 6.44
N GLU A 218 38.49 41.44 6.09
CA GLU A 218 37.15 42.03 6.01
C GLU A 218 36.07 41.06 6.51
N LYS A 219 35.24 41.58 7.41
CA LYS A 219 34.19 40.87 8.14
C LYS A 219 33.08 40.41 7.19
N SER A 220 32.76 39.12 7.25
CA SER A 220 31.73 38.43 6.50
C SER A 220 30.34 39.04 6.67
N SER A 221 29.77 39.61 5.61
CA SER A 221 28.34 39.94 5.51
C SER A 221 27.56 38.70 5.07
N LYS A 222 26.39 38.48 5.69
CA LYS A 222 25.47 37.33 5.48
C LYS A 222 24.64 37.41 4.18
N PHE A 223 25.07 38.18 3.19
CA PHE A 223 24.37 38.36 1.92
C PHE A 223 25.21 37.78 0.78
N ILE A 224 24.68 36.77 0.10
CA ILE A 224 25.28 36.22 -1.13
C ILE A 224 25.01 37.23 -2.25
N ASP A 225 26.05 37.93 -2.73
CA ASP A 225 25.98 38.82 -3.88
C ASP A 225 25.91 37.99 -5.17
N TYR A 226 24.78 38.07 -5.88
CA TYR A 226 24.52 37.36 -7.14
C TYR A 226 24.98 38.13 -8.40
N ARG A 227 25.93 39.07 -8.29
CA ARG A 227 26.54 39.74 -9.46
C ARG A 227 27.29 38.73 -10.35
N LEU A 228 26.57 38.22 -11.34
CA LEU A 228 26.87 37.09 -12.25
C LEU A 228 28.04 37.27 -13.24
N SER A 229 28.82 38.34 -13.18
CA SER A 229 29.86 38.54 -14.20
C SER A 229 31.10 37.66 -14.00
N ASN A 230 31.31 37.04 -12.81
CA ASN A 230 32.54 36.29 -12.48
C ASN A 230 32.34 35.09 -11.50
N MET A 231 31.21 34.38 -11.57
CA MET A 231 31.01 33.12 -10.81
C MET A 231 31.02 31.91 -11.75
N ASP A 232 31.91 30.96 -11.51
CA ASP A 232 31.79 29.62 -12.10
C ASP A 232 30.49 28.98 -11.61
N TYR A 233 29.73 28.34 -12.49
CA TYR A 233 28.51 27.61 -12.16
C TYR A 233 28.49 26.24 -12.82
N ILE A 234 27.71 25.34 -12.26
CA ILE A 234 27.38 24.04 -12.86
C ILE A 234 25.89 24.04 -13.23
N VAL A 235 25.55 23.55 -14.42
CA VAL A 235 24.17 23.54 -14.92
C VAL A 235 23.55 22.17 -14.66
N VAL A 236 22.40 22.17 -13.98
CA VAL A 236 21.63 20.97 -13.64
C VAL A 236 20.36 20.94 -14.48
N ALA A 237 20.06 19.78 -15.07
CA ALA A 237 18.79 19.53 -15.75
C ALA A 237 17.79 18.85 -14.79
N THR A 238 16.57 19.36 -14.69
CA THR A 238 15.52 18.77 -13.84
C THR A 238 14.12 18.98 -14.42
N THR A 239 13.23 18.00 -14.27
CA THR A 239 11.80 18.14 -14.58
C THR A 239 10.99 18.70 -13.41
N ARG A 240 11.59 18.77 -12.21
CA ARG A 240 10.93 19.17 -10.96
C ARG A 240 11.73 20.26 -10.23
N PRO A 241 11.71 21.52 -10.70
CA PRO A 241 12.41 22.62 -10.04
C PRO A 241 12.03 22.79 -8.56
N GLU A 242 10.76 22.61 -8.21
CA GLU A 242 10.23 22.78 -6.85
C GLU A 242 10.84 21.81 -5.83
N THR A 243 11.40 20.68 -6.27
CA THR A 243 12.08 19.76 -5.35
C THR A 243 13.47 20.26 -4.97
N MET A 244 14.04 21.27 -5.66
CA MET A 244 15.41 21.74 -5.41
C MET A 244 15.65 22.21 -3.98
N PHE A 245 14.61 22.67 -3.28
CA PHE A 245 14.70 23.05 -1.87
C PHE A 245 15.15 21.88 -0.97
N GLY A 246 14.88 20.63 -1.40
CA GLY A 246 15.32 19.40 -0.77
C GLY A 246 16.69 18.89 -1.23
N ASP A 247 17.39 19.60 -2.12
CA ASP A 247 18.68 19.14 -2.65
C ASP A 247 19.74 19.06 -1.56
N THR A 248 20.56 18.01 -1.64
CA THR A 248 21.57 17.69 -0.62
C THR A 248 22.95 17.41 -1.23
N ALA A 249 23.00 17.11 -2.53
CA ALA A 249 24.21 16.99 -3.33
C ALA A 249 23.90 17.26 -4.80
N LEU A 250 24.95 17.47 -5.60
CA LEU A 250 24.88 17.33 -7.06
C LEU A 250 25.68 16.09 -7.45
N CYS A 251 25.20 15.33 -8.42
CA CYS A 251 25.82 14.08 -8.83
C CYS A 251 26.16 14.10 -10.31
N VAL A 252 27.34 13.58 -10.65
CA VAL A 252 27.82 13.37 -12.02
C VAL A 252 28.22 11.91 -12.21
N ASN A 253 28.34 11.46 -13.45
CA ASN A 253 28.85 10.13 -13.73
C ASN A 253 30.40 10.11 -13.57
N PRO A 254 31.00 9.08 -12.91
CA PRO A 254 32.46 8.95 -12.79
C PRO A 254 33.23 8.94 -14.13
N GLU A 255 32.60 8.45 -15.19
CA GLU A 255 33.18 8.37 -16.54
C GLU A 255 33.03 9.68 -17.33
N ASP A 256 32.26 10.65 -16.82
CA ASP A 256 32.06 11.93 -17.48
C ASP A 256 33.24 12.88 -17.24
N LYS A 257 34.16 12.89 -18.21
CA LYS A 257 35.37 13.71 -18.19
C LYS A 257 35.08 15.22 -18.09
N ARG A 258 33.89 15.69 -18.49
CA ARG A 258 33.52 17.12 -18.46
C ARG A 258 33.51 17.67 -17.03
N TYR A 259 33.11 16.87 -16.04
CA TYR A 259 32.87 17.32 -14.67
C TYR A 259 33.85 16.78 -13.63
N LYS A 260 34.81 15.94 -14.02
CA LYS A 260 35.80 15.32 -13.12
C LYS A 260 36.56 16.33 -12.24
N HIS A 261 36.84 17.52 -12.78
CA HIS A 261 37.52 18.61 -12.07
C HIS A 261 36.63 19.32 -11.02
N LEU A 262 35.32 19.09 -11.03
CA LEU A 262 34.36 19.67 -10.08
C LEU A 262 34.01 18.73 -8.92
N VAL A 263 34.34 17.44 -9.03
CA VAL A 263 34.04 16.44 -8.01
C VAL A 263 34.73 16.80 -6.69
N GLY A 264 33.97 16.75 -5.60
CA GLY A 264 34.43 17.16 -4.27
C GLY A 264 34.33 18.67 -3.98
N ARG A 265 34.11 19.52 -5.00
CA ARG A 265 33.81 20.94 -4.78
C ARG A 265 32.41 21.12 -4.19
N MET A 266 32.16 22.32 -3.67
CA MET A 266 30.87 22.74 -3.16
C MET A 266 30.15 23.64 -4.17
N ALA A 267 28.91 23.30 -4.49
CA ALA A 267 27.96 24.16 -5.17
C ALA A 267 27.03 24.83 -4.14
N ILE A 268 26.46 25.97 -4.49
CA ILE A 268 25.48 26.70 -3.67
C ILE A 268 24.11 26.45 -4.29
N LEU A 269 23.18 25.91 -3.50
CA LEU A 269 21.78 25.75 -3.88
C LEU A 269 21.16 27.13 -4.14
N PRO A 270 20.68 27.43 -5.36
CA PRO A 270 20.03 28.69 -5.65
C PRO A 270 18.87 28.97 -4.70
N ILE A 271 18.64 30.25 -4.40
CA ILE A 271 17.58 30.76 -3.50
C ILE A 271 17.81 30.43 -2.02
N VAL A 272 18.11 29.17 -1.68
CA VAL A 272 18.29 28.69 -0.31
C VAL A 272 19.66 29.02 0.26
N GLY A 273 20.71 29.00 -0.58
CA GLY A 273 22.10 29.23 -0.15
C GLY A 273 22.77 28.06 0.56
N ARG A 274 22.16 26.86 0.56
CA ARG A 274 22.74 25.65 1.15
C ARG A 274 23.95 25.19 0.34
N GLU A 275 25.01 24.76 1.02
CA GLU A 275 26.18 24.18 0.35
C GLU A 275 25.93 22.70 0.02
N LEU A 276 26.10 22.35 -1.25
CA LEU A 276 25.91 21.01 -1.80
C LEU A 276 27.25 20.45 -2.27
N LYS A 277 27.62 19.26 -1.83
CA LYS A 277 28.81 18.58 -2.34
C LYS A 277 28.54 18.02 -3.74
N ILE A 278 29.51 18.15 -4.65
CA ILE A 278 29.48 17.46 -5.94
C ILE A 278 30.08 16.07 -5.76
N ILE A 279 29.30 15.03 -6.06
CA ILE A 279 29.64 13.61 -5.89
C ILE A 279 29.56 12.86 -7.23
N GLU A 280 30.05 11.62 -7.24
CA GLU A 280 30.02 10.76 -8.41
C GLU A 280 29.16 9.51 -8.14
N ASP A 281 28.34 9.10 -9.10
CA ASP A 281 27.59 7.85 -9.05
C ASP A 281 27.31 7.32 -10.46
N ALA A 282 27.57 6.03 -10.69
CA ALA A 282 27.41 5.39 -11.99
C ALA A 282 25.94 5.31 -12.47
N LYS A 283 24.97 5.54 -11.59
CA LYS A 283 23.54 5.59 -11.95
C LYS A 283 23.16 6.87 -12.70
N VAL A 284 24.03 7.89 -12.71
CA VAL A 284 23.81 9.12 -13.48
C VAL A 284 24.07 8.84 -14.96
N ASP A 285 23.11 9.19 -15.82
CA ASP A 285 23.29 9.13 -17.28
C ASP A 285 24.02 10.40 -17.78
N PRO A 286 25.24 10.29 -18.34
CA PRO A 286 25.97 11.45 -18.85
C PRO A 286 25.36 12.07 -20.12
N GLU A 287 24.54 11.32 -20.87
CA GLU A 287 23.92 11.80 -22.11
C GLU A 287 22.60 12.55 -21.86
N PHE A 288 21.95 12.31 -20.72
CA PHE A 288 20.69 12.98 -20.37
C PHE A 288 20.91 14.41 -19.86
N GLY A 289 20.29 15.38 -20.54
CA GLY A 289 20.33 16.79 -20.14
C GLY A 289 21.75 17.35 -20.14
N THR A 290 22.29 17.68 -18.96
CA THR A 290 23.67 18.14 -18.81
C THR A 290 24.63 17.05 -18.34
N GLY A 291 24.15 15.85 -17.99
CA GLY A 291 24.95 14.85 -17.27
C GLY A 291 25.16 15.17 -15.78
N VAL A 292 24.51 16.23 -15.26
CA VAL A 292 24.53 16.62 -13.85
C VAL A 292 23.12 16.54 -13.28
N VAL A 293 22.95 15.76 -12.21
CA VAL A 293 21.67 15.52 -11.55
C VAL A 293 21.67 16.13 -10.16
N LYS A 294 20.60 16.84 -9.80
CA LYS A 294 20.37 17.26 -8.42
C LYS A 294 19.90 16.06 -7.58
N ILE A 295 20.45 15.88 -6.38
CA ILE A 295 20.09 14.78 -5.50
C ILE A 295 19.15 15.25 -4.40
N THR A 296 17.90 14.80 -4.49
CA THR A 296 16.77 15.03 -3.58
C THR A 296 16.28 13.73 -2.93
N PRO A 297 16.98 13.20 -1.92
CA PRO A 297 16.71 11.85 -1.41
C PRO A 297 15.28 11.63 -0.91
N PHE A 298 14.55 12.68 -0.50
CA PHE A 298 13.21 12.54 0.06
C PHE A 298 12.07 12.81 -0.94
N HIS A 299 12.40 13.09 -2.20
CA HIS A 299 11.44 13.45 -3.26
C HIS A 299 11.60 12.64 -4.55
N ASP A 300 12.56 11.71 -4.61
CA ASP A 300 12.77 10.81 -5.75
C ASP A 300 13.39 9.48 -5.30
N ALA A 301 12.96 8.37 -5.90
CA ALA A 301 13.40 7.03 -5.50
C ALA A 301 14.85 6.72 -5.94
N ASN A 302 15.27 7.21 -7.10
CA ASN A 302 16.65 7.04 -7.56
C ASN A 302 17.61 7.89 -6.73
N ASP A 303 17.22 9.13 -6.43
CA ASP A 303 17.98 10.02 -5.54
C ASP A 303 18.09 9.45 -4.13
N PHE A 304 17.05 8.77 -3.64
CA PHE A 304 17.10 8.09 -2.35
C PHE A 304 18.12 6.96 -2.32
N GLU A 305 18.20 6.15 -3.38
CA GLU A 305 19.20 5.09 -3.49
C GLU A 305 20.62 5.65 -3.54
N ILE A 306 20.86 6.71 -4.33
CA ILE A 306 22.15 7.42 -4.38
C ILE A 306 22.46 8.01 -3.00
N GLY A 307 21.48 8.66 -2.38
CA GLY A 307 21.59 9.22 -1.03
C GLY A 307 21.97 8.18 0.03
N ASN A 308 21.43 6.96 -0.06
CA ASN A 308 21.82 5.85 0.79
C ASN A 308 23.26 5.37 0.53
N ARG A 309 23.67 5.21 -0.74
CA ARG A 309 25.04 4.80 -1.10
C ARG A 309 26.09 5.77 -0.58
N HIS A 310 25.81 7.07 -0.71
CA HIS A 310 26.73 8.16 -0.33
C HIS A 310 26.50 8.71 1.08
N ARG A 311 25.57 8.12 1.85
CA ARG A 311 25.23 8.53 3.22
C ARG A 311 24.89 10.02 3.35
N LEU A 312 24.14 10.53 2.37
CA LEU A 312 23.72 11.92 2.31
C LEU A 312 22.68 12.22 3.41
N LYS A 313 22.52 13.51 3.71
CA LYS A 313 21.36 13.98 4.46
C LYS A 313 20.15 13.99 3.53
N GLY A 314 18.96 13.73 4.06
CA GLY A 314 17.71 14.01 3.35
C GLY A 314 17.04 15.27 3.91
N VAL A 315 16.42 16.06 3.04
CA VAL A 315 15.63 17.24 3.41
C VAL A 315 14.26 17.13 2.76
N LEU A 316 13.22 17.17 3.60
CA LEU A 316 11.83 17.11 3.16
C LEU A 316 11.34 18.54 2.94
N CYS A 317 10.94 18.92 1.73
CA CYS A 317 10.45 20.27 1.41
C CYS A 317 8.97 20.35 1.04
N ILE A 318 8.29 19.20 0.87
CA ILE A 318 6.86 19.10 0.55
C ILE A 318 6.14 18.42 1.72
N ASN A 319 4.98 18.93 2.10
CA ASN A 319 4.08 18.39 3.11
C ASN A 319 3.25 17.23 2.56
N PRO A 320 2.61 16.41 3.42
CA PRO A 320 1.74 15.32 2.97
C PRO A 320 0.55 15.76 2.10
N ASP A 321 0.10 17.01 2.17
CA ASP A 321 -0.98 17.54 1.34
C ASP A 321 -0.50 18.07 -0.02
N GLY A 322 0.80 18.03 -0.29
CA GLY A 322 1.41 18.54 -1.52
C GLY A 322 1.80 20.01 -1.47
N THR A 323 1.57 20.70 -0.34
CA THR A 323 2.04 22.08 -0.14
C THR A 323 3.52 22.11 0.23
N MET A 324 4.21 23.21 -0.03
CA MET A 324 5.61 23.38 0.38
C MET A 324 5.71 23.67 1.88
N ASN A 325 6.77 23.20 2.52
CA ASN A 325 7.02 23.44 3.95
C ASN A 325 8.11 24.51 4.18
N ILE A 326 8.49 24.72 5.44
CA ILE A 326 9.46 25.76 5.83
C ILE A 326 10.86 25.59 5.20
N ASN A 327 11.24 24.36 4.81
CA ASN A 327 12.50 24.10 4.11
C ASN A 327 12.51 24.63 2.68
N ALA A 328 11.34 24.94 2.10
CA ALA A 328 11.20 25.68 0.86
C ALA A 328 11.36 27.20 1.03
N THR A 329 11.87 27.66 2.18
CA THR A 329 11.91 29.05 2.63
C THR A 329 10.53 29.62 2.98
N LYS A 330 10.51 30.71 3.78
CA LYS A 330 9.27 31.39 4.19
C LYS A 330 8.42 31.87 3.02
N LYS A 331 9.04 32.17 1.86
CA LYS A 331 8.36 32.69 0.68
C LYS A 331 7.48 31.65 -0.02
N PHE A 332 7.92 30.39 -0.04
CA PHE A 332 7.20 29.32 -0.74
C PHE A 332 6.37 28.44 0.19
N SER A 333 6.68 28.44 1.50
CA SER A 333 5.95 27.67 2.50
C SER A 333 4.44 27.97 2.45
N GLY A 334 3.62 26.92 2.33
CA GLY A 334 2.16 26.98 2.25
C GLY A 334 1.59 27.00 0.82
N LEU A 335 2.40 27.24 -0.21
CA LEU A 335 1.96 27.16 -1.61
C LEU A 335 1.82 25.71 -2.07
N ASP A 336 0.91 25.43 -3.00
CA ASP A 336 0.92 24.15 -3.70
C ASP A 336 2.23 23.99 -4.50
N ARG A 337 2.73 22.75 -4.62
CA ARG A 337 4.01 22.46 -5.28
C ARG A 337 4.06 22.94 -6.74
N PHE A 338 2.95 22.98 -7.46
CA PHE A 338 2.91 23.47 -8.84
C PHE A 338 2.92 25.00 -8.89
N GLU A 339 2.21 25.66 -7.99
CA GLU A 339 2.28 27.12 -7.83
C GLU A 339 3.69 27.58 -7.41
N ALA A 340 4.30 26.85 -6.47
CA ALA A 340 5.67 27.07 -6.03
C ALA A 340 6.66 26.89 -7.19
N ARG A 341 6.45 25.91 -8.07
CA ARG A 341 7.26 25.72 -9.29
C ARG A 341 7.21 26.97 -10.18
N GLU A 342 6.02 27.49 -10.46
CA GLU A 342 5.87 28.68 -11.32
C GLU A 342 6.57 29.90 -10.73
N LEU A 343 6.38 30.15 -9.43
CA LEU A 343 7.00 31.27 -8.73
C LEU A 343 8.53 31.13 -8.69
N LEU A 344 9.02 29.91 -8.45
CA LEU A 344 10.45 29.61 -8.39
C LEU A 344 11.11 29.83 -9.75
N VAL A 345 10.48 29.38 -10.84
CA VAL A 345 11.00 29.58 -12.19
C VAL A 345 11.08 31.07 -12.54
N LYS A 346 10.09 31.88 -12.14
CA LYS A 346 10.13 33.35 -12.31
C LYS A 346 11.32 33.96 -11.56
N GLU A 347 11.51 33.58 -10.29
CA GLU A 347 12.62 34.10 -9.48
C GLU A 347 14.00 33.66 -10.01
N LEU A 348 14.14 32.42 -10.48
CA LEU A 348 15.37 31.94 -11.13
C LEU A 348 15.67 32.73 -12.41
N LYS A 349 14.64 33.10 -13.17
CA LYS A 349 14.79 33.95 -14.37
C LYS A 349 15.22 35.37 -14.03
N GLU A 350 14.59 35.99 -13.03
CA GLU A 350 14.96 37.33 -12.53
C GLU A 350 16.39 37.39 -12.03
N LYS A 351 16.83 36.35 -11.30
CA LYS A 351 18.21 36.20 -10.83
C LYS A 351 19.18 35.67 -11.91
N LYS A 352 18.71 35.47 -13.15
CA LYS A 352 19.51 34.94 -14.29
C LYS A 352 20.19 33.58 -14.01
N LEU A 353 19.61 32.80 -13.10
CA LEU A 353 20.03 31.44 -12.75
C LEU A 353 19.31 30.37 -13.58
N LEU A 354 18.27 30.74 -14.32
CA LEU A 354 17.64 29.87 -15.31
C LEU A 354 18.34 30.03 -16.66
N GLU A 355 18.86 28.94 -17.22
CA GLU A 355 19.57 28.94 -18.50
C GLU A 355 18.62 28.78 -19.69
N LYS A 356 17.81 27.72 -19.67
CA LYS A 356 16.79 27.45 -20.69
C LYS A 356 15.70 26.52 -20.15
N ILE A 357 14.59 26.46 -20.86
CA ILE A 357 13.49 25.51 -20.63
C ILE A 357 13.22 24.81 -21.96
N GLU A 358 13.15 23.48 -21.94
CA GLU A 358 12.88 22.66 -23.13
C GLU A 358 11.64 21.79 -22.91
N PRO A 359 10.73 21.66 -23.89
CA PRO A 359 9.63 20.71 -23.80
C PRO A 359 10.17 19.27 -23.66
N HIS A 360 9.65 18.53 -22.69
CA HIS A 360 10.09 17.16 -22.42
C HIS A 360 8.92 16.29 -21.97
N ARG A 361 8.75 15.16 -22.67
CA ARG A 361 7.78 14.13 -22.27
C ARG A 361 8.42 13.22 -21.25
N HIS A 362 7.70 12.98 -20.16
CA HIS A 362 8.16 12.08 -19.12
C HIS A 362 7.01 11.31 -18.52
N SER A 363 7.35 10.16 -17.92
CA SER A 363 6.40 9.22 -17.34
C SER A 363 6.23 9.51 -15.85
N VAL A 364 5.00 9.79 -15.40
CA VAL A 364 4.72 10.14 -13.99
C VAL A 364 3.64 9.23 -13.41
N GLY A 365 3.88 8.76 -12.19
CA GLY A 365 2.91 8.01 -11.41
C GLY A 365 1.66 8.83 -11.10
N HIS A 366 0.51 8.19 -11.23
CA HIS A 366 -0.78 8.75 -10.81
C HIS A 366 -1.46 7.75 -9.89
N CYS A 367 -2.18 8.27 -8.89
CA CYS A 367 -3.01 7.40 -8.06
C CYS A 367 -4.05 6.73 -8.95
N TYR A 368 -4.12 5.39 -8.94
CA TYR A 368 -5.04 4.67 -9.82
C TYR A 368 -6.52 5.02 -9.57
N ARG A 369 -6.86 5.49 -8.37
CA ARG A 369 -8.24 5.79 -7.93
C ARG A 369 -8.64 7.24 -8.18
N CYS A 370 -7.78 8.19 -7.77
CA CYS A 370 -8.10 9.60 -7.85
C CYS A 370 -7.50 10.33 -9.04
N HIS A 371 -6.56 9.68 -9.73
CA HIS A 371 -5.80 10.23 -10.85
C HIS A 371 -4.98 11.48 -10.52
N THR A 372 -4.85 11.86 -9.24
CA THR A 372 -3.87 12.86 -8.81
C THR A 372 -2.46 12.32 -9.01
N MET A 373 -1.57 13.18 -9.51
CA MET A 373 -0.14 12.92 -9.60
C MET A 373 0.42 12.61 -8.21
N ILE A 374 1.11 11.48 -8.07
CA ILE A 374 1.70 11.07 -6.79
C ILE A 374 2.97 11.86 -6.49
N GLU A 375 3.36 11.85 -5.22
CA GLU A 375 4.64 12.37 -4.75
C GLU A 375 5.49 11.19 -4.25
N PRO A 376 6.70 10.95 -4.77
CA PRO A 376 7.67 10.13 -4.07
C PRO A 376 8.00 10.83 -2.75
N TYR A 377 7.65 10.21 -1.63
CA TYR A 377 7.64 10.88 -0.33
C TYR A 377 8.33 10.02 0.72
N PHE A 378 9.22 10.64 1.49
CA PHE A 378 9.87 9.95 2.60
C PHE A 378 8.92 9.82 3.79
N SER A 379 8.51 8.58 4.10
CA SER A 379 7.60 8.31 5.22
C SER A 379 8.03 7.06 5.98
N GLU A 380 7.69 7.03 7.27
CA GLU A 380 7.74 5.82 8.08
C GLU A 380 6.53 4.95 7.78
N GLN A 381 6.76 3.69 7.42
CA GLN A 381 5.71 2.74 7.06
C GLN A 381 6.05 1.34 7.58
N TRP A 382 5.05 0.47 7.59
CA TRP A 382 5.18 -0.95 7.85
C TRP A 382 5.40 -1.71 6.54
N PHE A 383 6.36 -2.63 6.54
CA PHE A 383 6.74 -3.41 5.38
C PHE A 383 6.76 -4.90 5.69
N VAL A 384 6.40 -5.72 4.70
CA VAL A 384 6.66 -7.17 4.68
C VAL A 384 7.89 -7.43 3.82
N ARG A 385 8.84 -8.21 4.36
CA ARG A 385 9.99 -8.74 3.61
C ARG A 385 9.50 -9.73 2.57
N MET A 386 9.56 -9.34 1.30
CA MET A 386 8.96 -10.16 0.24
C MET A 386 9.91 -11.24 -0.27
N LYS A 387 11.23 -11.00 -0.26
CA LYS A 387 12.22 -11.97 -0.79
C LYS A 387 12.12 -13.38 -0.18
N PRO A 388 12.02 -13.55 1.15
CA PRO A 388 11.89 -14.88 1.74
C PRO A 388 10.61 -15.60 1.29
N LEU A 389 9.50 -14.88 1.20
CA LEU A 389 8.19 -15.42 0.79
C LEU A 389 8.14 -15.73 -0.71
N SER A 390 8.77 -14.88 -1.53
CA SER A 390 8.72 -14.99 -2.99
C SER A 390 9.59 -16.12 -3.53
N GLN A 391 10.69 -16.44 -2.86
CA GLN A 391 11.60 -17.52 -3.27
C GLN A 391 10.89 -18.87 -3.32
N GLU A 392 10.13 -19.21 -2.30
CA GLU A 392 9.42 -20.49 -2.24
C GLU A 392 8.35 -20.57 -3.33
N ALA A 393 7.55 -19.52 -3.48
CA ALA A 393 6.54 -19.41 -4.53
C ALA A 393 7.15 -19.49 -5.94
N LEU A 394 8.31 -18.87 -6.16
CA LEU A 394 9.06 -18.95 -7.42
C LEU A 394 9.52 -20.38 -7.74
N ILE A 395 10.04 -21.10 -6.74
CA ILE A 395 10.48 -22.50 -6.89
C ILE A 395 9.29 -23.39 -7.29
N VAL A 396 8.17 -23.25 -6.59
CA VAL A 396 6.94 -24.02 -6.84
C VAL A 396 6.40 -23.75 -8.24
N ALA A 397 6.35 -22.49 -8.66
CA ALA A 397 5.91 -22.10 -10.00
C ALA A 397 6.84 -22.64 -11.10
N LYS A 398 8.17 -22.53 -10.93
CA LYS A 398 9.17 -23.05 -11.89
C LYS A 398 9.13 -24.58 -12.01
N LYS A 399 8.79 -25.30 -10.92
CA LYS A 399 8.59 -26.76 -10.92
C LYS A 399 7.28 -27.20 -11.57
N GLY A 400 6.42 -26.27 -12.01
CA GLY A 400 5.15 -26.59 -12.67
C GLY A 400 4.08 -27.16 -11.73
N LYS A 401 4.24 -27.01 -10.40
CA LYS A 401 3.24 -27.43 -9.42
C LYS A 401 1.97 -26.56 -9.48
N ILE A 402 2.10 -25.31 -9.92
CA ILE A 402 1.00 -24.39 -10.19
C ILE A 402 0.82 -24.27 -11.71
N LYS A 403 -0.41 -24.50 -12.19
CA LYS A 403 -0.74 -24.44 -13.62
C LYS A 403 -1.46 -23.14 -13.95
N PHE A 404 -0.84 -22.31 -14.77
CA PHE A 404 -1.44 -21.06 -15.25
C PHE A 404 -2.12 -21.25 -16.60
N TYR A 405 -3.33 -20.73 -16.74
CA TYR A 405 -4.08 -20.71 -17.98
C TYR A 405 -4.51 -19.28 -18.35
N PRO A 406 -4.15 -18.78 -19.55
CA PRO A 406 -3.22 -19.36 -20.52
C PRO A 406 -1.76 -19.44 -20.02
N LYS A 407 -0.97 -20.37 -20.57
CA LYS A 407 0.42 -20.65 -20.14
C LYS A 407 1.36 -19.43 -20.12
N ARG A 408 1.10 -18.42 -20.96
CA ARG A 408 1.92 -17.19 -21.04
C ARG A 408 2.04 -16.45 -19.70
N TRP A 409 1.04 -16.57 -18.83
CA TRP A 409 1.02 -15.88 -17.53
C TRP A 409 2.12 -16.37 -16.58
N LEU A 410 2.62 -17.60 -16.75
CA LEU A 410 3.73 -18.11 -15.94
C LEU A 410 4.99 -17.26 -16.09
N LYS A 411 5.34 -16.86 -17.33
CA LYS A 411 6.52 -16.02 -17.60
C LYS A 411 6.37 -14.64 -16.97
N ILE A 412 5.17 -14.07 -17.05
CA ILE A 412 4.83 -12.75 -16.49
C ILE A 412 4.92 -12.80 -14.95
N TYR A 413 4.37 -13.85 -14.34
CA TYR A 413 4.44 -14.11 -12.91
C TYR A 413 5.91 -14.24 -12.44
N ILE A 414 6.71 -15.07 -13.10
CA ILE A 414 8.12 -15.29 -12.74
C ILE A 414 8.91 -13.97 -12.78
N ASN A 415 8.78 -13.19 -13.85
CA ASN A 415 9.50 -11.93 -13.99
C ASN A 415 9.16 -10.94 -12.86
N TRP A 416 7.89 -10.88 -12.47
CA TRP A 416 7.48 -10.02 -11.35
C TRP A 416 8.04 -10.52 -10.01
N MET A 417 7.98 -11.82 -9.75
CA MET A 417 8.50 -12.43 -8.52
C MET A 417 10.02 -12.27 -8.36
N GLU A 418 10.78 -12.29 -9.45
CA GLU A 418 12.25 -12.10 -9.44
C GLU A 418 12.66 -10.66 -9.09
N ASN A 419 11.80 -9.68 -9.40
CA ASN A 419 12.06 -8.25 -9.18
C ASN A 419 11.25 -7.66 -8.00
N ILE A 420 10.62 -8.52 -7.18
CA ILE A 420 9.74 -8.07 -6.11
C ILE A 420 10.50 -7.28 -5.04
N ARG A 421 9.87 -6.18 -4.61
CA ARG A 421 10.35 -5.32 -3.52
C ARG A 421 9.58 -5.61 -2.24
N ASP A 422 10.12 -5.15 -1.11
CA ASP A 422 9.43 -5.26 0.17
C ASP A 422 8.10 -4.48 0.12
N TRP A 423 7.03 -5.12 0.60
CA TRP A 423 5.67 -4.63 0.39
C TRP A 423 5.27 -3.68 1.52
N CYS A 424 4.97 -2.43 1.17
CA CYS A 424 4.37 -1.46 2.09
C CYS A 424 2.92 -1.87 2.46
N ILE A 425 2.70 -2.27 3.71
CA ILE A 425 1.41 -2.77 4.20
C ILE A 425 0.61 -1.75 5.01
N SER A 426 1.16 -0.59 5.38
CA SER A 426 0.41 0.45 6.09
C SER A 426 -0.25 1.45 5.15
N ARG A 427 -1.41 1.98 5.56
CA ARG A 427 -2.20 2.99 4.86
C ARG A 427 -2.75 4.00 5.86
N GLN A 428 -2.66 5.29 5.53
CA GLN A 428 -3.09 6.41 6.38
C GLN A 428 -4.57 6.76 6.13
N ILE A 429 -5.41 5.72 6.10
CA ILE A 429 -6.85 5.82 5.89
C ILE A 429 -7.58 5.34 7.14
N TRP A 430 -8.89 5.58 7.22
CA TRP A 430 -9.69 5.24 8.40
C TRP A 430 -10.45 3.93 8.25
N TRP A 431 -10.76 3.53 7.01
CA TRP A 431 -11.44 2.28 6.69
C TRP A 431 -10.46 1.15 6.36
N GLY A 432 -10.44 0.12 7.20
CA GLY A 432 -9.58 -1.06 7.05
C GLY A 432 -9.23 -1.69 8.40
N HIS A 433 -8.44 -2.76 8.37
CA HIS A 433 -7.96 -3.42 9.59
C HIS A 433 -6.90 -2.55 10.27
N ARG A 434 -7.18 -2.02 11.46
CA ARG A 434 -6.16 -1.26 12.21
C ARG A 434 -4.98 -2.14 12.54
N ILE A 435 -3.77 -1.61 12.35
CA ILE A 435 -2.54 -2.34 12.67
C ILE A 435 -2.54 -2.64 14.19
N PRO A 436 -2.31 -3.90 14.62
CA PRO A 436 -2.33 -4.28 16.03
C PRO A 436 -1.00 -3.90 16.73
N ALA A 437 -0.53 -2.67 16.52
CA ALA A 437 0.67 -2.12 17.15
C ALA A 437 0.30 -1.02 18.15
N TRP A 438 0.90 -1.05 19.34
CA TRP A 438 0.62 -0.12 20.43
C TRP A 438 1.86 0.68 20.80
N TYR A 439 1.67 1.99 20.97
CA TYR A 439 2.71 2.95 21.24
C TYR A 439 2.52 3.59 22.61
N CYS A 440 3.63 3.83 23.32
CA CYS A 440 3.63 4.73 24.46
C CYS A 440 4.03 6.14 24.02
N GLU A 441 3.09 7.07 24.08
CA GLU A 441 3.32 8.47 23.67
C GLU A 441 4.32 9.20 24.58
N SER A 442 4.37 8.81 25.86
CA SER A 442 5.39 9.34 26.79
C SER A 442 6.81 8.94 26.38
N CYS A 443 7.02 7.67 26.01
CA CYS A 443 8.30 7.21 25.48
C CYS A 443 8.63 7.89 24.14
N ARG A 444 7.64 7.97 23.23
CA ARG A 444 7.82 8.59 21.91
C ARG A 444 8.23 10.06 22.01
N LYS A 445 7.57 10.86 22.85
CA LYS A 445 7.92 12.27 23.10
C LYS A 445 9.34 12.44 23.64
N ARG A 446 9.81 11.52 24.48
CA ARG A 446 11.19 11.52 24.99
C ARG A 446 12.20 11.32 23.85
N TYR A 447 11.98 10.31 23.00
CA TYR A 447 12.83 10.08 21.83
C TYR A 447 12.79 11.23 20.82
N LEU A 448 11.62 11.84 20.56
CA LEU A 448 11.50 12.95 19.62
C LEU A 448 12.21 14.23 20.11
N LYS A 449 12.26 14.48 21.42
CA LYS A 449 13.02 15.60 22.00
C LYS A 449 14.54 15.47 21.77
N GLU A 450 15.05 14.25 21.73
CA GLU A 450 16.47 13.94 21.53
C GLU A 450 16.91 14.05 20.04
N ARG A 451 15.97 14.11 19.08
CA ARG A 451 16.23 14.10 17.61
C ARG A 451 16.02 15.45 16.89
N ARG A 452 16.09 16.58 17.60
CA ARG A 452 15.80 17.94 17.06
C ARG A 452 16.78 18.42 15.99
N THR A 453 16.62 18.06 14.71
CA THR A 453 17.12 18.90 13.59
C THR A 453 16.35 18.80 12.25
N GLY A 454 15.47 17.83 12.01
CA GLY A 454 14.78 17.72 10.70
C GLY A 454 15.72 17.41 9.51
N GLU A 455 17.01 17.26 9.78
CA GLU A 455 18.00 16.72 8.88
C GLU A 455 18.28 15.29 9.32
N PHE A 456 18.07 14.33 8.42
CA PHE A 456 18.35 12.94 8.74
C PHE A 456 19.46 12.41 7.84
N ARG A 457 20.46 11.75 8.44
CA ARG A 457 21.48 11.02 7.68
C ARG A 457 20.92 9.68 7.23
N LEU A 458 21.11 9.35 5.95
CA LEU A 458 20.73 8.07 5.38
C LEU A 458 21.81 7.00 5.59
N PRO A 459 21.44 5.72 5.79
CA PRO A 459 20.07 5.19 5.94
C PRO A 459 19.49 5.42 7.35
N LEU A 460 18.19 5.75 7.42
CA LEU A 460 17.45 5.78 8.69
C LEU A 460 16.99 4.39 9.08
N LYS A 461 17.52 3.87 10.18
CA LYS A 461 16.95 2.72 10.90
C LYS A 461 16.45 3.23 12.24
N ILE A 462 15.14 3.18 12.44
CA ILE A 462 14.51 3.45 13.73
C ILE A 462 14.10 2.10 14.28
N SER A 463 14.66 1.71 15.43
CA SER A 463 14.24 0.51 16.13
C SER A 463 12.83 0.68 16.70
N ASP A 464 12.12 -0.44 16.92
CA ASP A 464 10.78 -0.43 17.52
C ASP A 464 10.76 0.31 18.87
N LYS A 465 11.85 0.17 19.63
CA LYS A 465 12.06 0.87 20.90
C LYS A 465 12.13 2.39 20.74
N GLU A 466 12.82 2.88 19.70
CA GLU A 466 12.89 4.31 19.36
C GLU A 466 11.57 4.85 18.79
N ALA A 467 10.81 4.01 18.08
CA ALA A 467 9.46 4.34 17.61
C ALA A 467 8.42 4.36 18.74
N GLY A 468 8.77 3.86 19.94
CA GLY A 468 7.90 3.78 21.10
C GLY A 468 6.89 2.64 21.03
N VAL A 469 7.10 1.65 20.16
CA VAL A 469 6.29 0.42 20.11
C VAL A 469 6.54 -0.36 21.40
N ILE A 470 5.46 -0.68 22.10
CA ILE A 470 5.52 -1.41 23.38
C ILE A 470 4.84 -2.77 23.33
N HIS A 471 3.95 -2.99 22.36
CA HIS A 471 3.22 -4.24 22.21
C HIS A 471 2.69 -4.41 20.78
N ILE A 472 2.82 -5.61 20.24
CA ILE A 472 2.11 -6.05 19.05
C ILE A 472 1.10 -7.12 19.49
N GLY A 473 -0.19 -6.84 19.29
CA GLY A 473 -1.27 -7.71 19.74
C GLY A 473 -2.63 -7.03 19.71
N LEU A 474 -3.68 -7.83 19.88
CA LEU A 474 -5.07 -7.34 19.87
C LEU A 474 -5.41 -6.51 21.11
N ASP A 475 -4.88 -6.91 22.25
CA ASP A 475 -5.26 -6.33 23.53
C ASP A 475 -4.44 -5.09 23.84
N LYS A 476 -5.13 -4.03 24.27
CA LYS A 476 -4.48 -2.80 24.75
C LYS A 476 -3.69 -3.11 26.03
N PRO A 477 -2.37 -2.86 26.08
CA PRO A 477 -1.63 -2.96 27.33
C PRO A 477 -2.15 -1.96 28.36
N LYS A 478 -2.22 -2.36 29.64
CA LYS A 478 -2.69 -1.49 30.73
C LYS A 478 -1.71 -0.35 31.03
N GLU A 479 -0.43 -0.62 30.92
CA GLU A 479 0.67 0.31 31.20
C GLU A 479 1.89 -0.01 30.33
N CYS A 480 2.72 1.00 30.12
CA CYS A 480 3.94 0.87 29.33
C CYS A 480 4.99 0.11 30.13
N PRO A 481 5.53 -1.04 29.63
CA PRO A 481 6.54 -1.81 30.34
C PRO A 481 7.87 -1.05 30.51
N ASN A 482 8.10 0.00 29.71
CA ASN A 482 9.34 0.78 29.74
C ASN A 482 9.29 1.98 30.69
N CYS A 483 8.11 2.57 30.95
CA CYS A 483 8.01 3.81 31.75
C CYS A 483 6.81 3.90 32.69
N GLY A 484 5.95 2.88 32.76
CA GLY A 484 4.74 2.87 33.60
C GLY A 484 3.61 3.80 33.13
N SER A 485 3.80 4.55 32.04
CA SER A 485 2.75 5.45 31.52
C SER A 485 1.54 4.69 31.00
N LYS A 486 0.36 5.25 31.23
CA LYS A 486 -0.93 4.78 30.68
C LYS A 486 -1.31 5.47 29.37
N ASP A 487 -0.48 6.41 28.90
CA ASP A 487 -0.65 7.13 27.63
C ASP A 487 -0.26 6.22 26.45
N ILE A 488 -1.14 5.25 26.18
CA ILE A 488 -0.96 4.18 25.19
C ILE A 488 -1.99 4.33 24.08
N VAL A 489 -1.51 4.44 22.85
CA VAL A 489 -2.31 4.61 21.64
C VAL A 489 -2.01 3.48 20.66
N GLN A 490 -3.05 2.95 20.01
CA GLN A 490 -2.88 2.02 18.89
C GLN A 490 -2.44 2.80 17.65
N ASP A 491 -1.69 2.15 16.75
CA ASP A 491 -1.36 2.66 15.43
C ASP A 491 -2.59 3.25 14.74
N ALA A 492 -2.42 4.47 14.22
CA ALA A 492 -3.49 5.15 13.52
C ALA A 492 -3.74 4.51 12.15
N ASP A 493 -2.70 3.90 11.57
CA ASP A 493 -2.72 3.29 10.25
C ASP A 493 -3.56 2.01 10.22
N VAL A 494 -4.06 1.72 9.02
CA VAL A 494 -4.71 0.45 8.71
C VAL A 494 -3.85 -0.34 7.73
N LEU A 495 -4.11 -1.64 7.67
CA LEU A 495 -3.47 -2.54 6.73
C LEU A 495 -4.01 -2.32 5.32
N ASP A 496 -3.12 -2.49 4.35
CA ASP A 496 -3.45 -2.61 2.94
C ASP A 496 -4.55 -3.64 2.73
N THR A 497 -5.54 -3.33 1.88
CA THR A 497 -6.64 -4.25 1.55
C THR A 497 -6.10 -5.60 1.08
N TRP A 498 -5.04 -5.59 0.25
CA TRP A 498 -4.40 -6.82 -0.24
C TRP A 498 -3.79 -7.69 0.87
N PHE A 499 -3.47 -7.12 2.03
CA PHE A 499 -3.02 -7.85 3.23
C PHE A 499 -4.16 -8.61 3.91
N SER A 500 -5.41 -8.21 3.69
CA SER A 500 -6.55 -9.04 4.06
C SER A 500 -6.85 -10.08 2.98
N SER A 501 -6.88 -9.67 1.72
CA SER A 501 -7.38 -10.51 0.62
C SER A 501 -6.41 -11.64 0.24
N TRP A 502 -5.10 -11.54 0.53
CA TRP A 502 -4.15 -12.65 0.29
C TRP A 502 -4.37 -13.86 1.20
N LEU A 503 -5.12 -13.73 2.31
CA LEU A 503 -5.47 -14.83 3.22
C LEU A 503 -6.74 -15.59 2.76
N TRP A 504 -7.41 -15.09 1.73
CA TRP A 504 -8.74 -15.52 1.32
C TRP A 504 -8.90 -17.03 1.11
N PRO A 505 -7.95 -17.77 0.49
CA PRO A 505 -8.13 -19.20 0.21
C PRO A 505 -8.33 -20.09 1.44
N PHE A 506 -7.90 -19.64 2.62
CA PHE A 506 -7.95 -20.44 3.85
C PHE A 506 -8.62 -19.70 5.02
N ALA A 507 -8.55 -18.37 5.08
CA ALA A 507 -9.21 -17.59 6.14
C ALA A 507 -10.75 -17.69 6.07
N VAL A 508 -11.32 -17.87 4.88
CA VAL A 508 -12.78 -18.04 4.73
C VAL A 508 -13.32 -19.30 5.42
N TYR A 509 -12.49 -20.35 5.51
CA TYR A 509 -12.78 -21.60 6.21
C TYR A 509 -12.41 -21.56 7.70
N GLY A 510 -12.05 -20.38 8.23
CA GLY A 510 -11.87 -20.18 9.66
C GLY A 510 -10.44 -20.30 10.16
N TRP A 511 -9.43 -20.27 9.27
CA TRP A 511 -8.06 -20.03 9.70
C TRP A 511 -7.91 -18.63 10.30
N PRO A 512 -7.14 -18.45 11.39
CA PRO A 512 -6.44 -19.47 12.16
C PRO A 512 -7.40 -20.29 13.02
N ILE A 513 -7.16 -21.59 13.08
CA ILE A 513 -7.85 -22.48 14.01
C ILE A 513 -7.25 -22.26 15.40
N THR A 514 -7.67 -21.19 16.08
CA THR A 514 -7.22 -20.90 17.45
C THR A 514 -8.41 -20.63 18.36
N SER A 515 -8.36 -21.18 19.57
CA SER A 515 -9.18 -20.68 20.66
C SER A 515 -8.54 -19.36 21.11
N TYR A 516 -8.96 -18.22 20.56
CA TYR A 516 -8.68 -16.97 21.23
C TYR A 516 -9.42 -17.04 22.58
N LYS A 517 -8.69 -17.37 23.66
CA LYS A 517 -9.14 -17.10 25.02
C LYS A 517 -9.21 -15.59 25.11
N SER A 518 -10.37 -15.03 24.79
CA SER A 518 -10.62 -13.63 25.10
C SER A 518 -10.44 -13.49 26.60
N GLN A 519 -9.43 -12.73 27.04
CA GLN A 519 -9.34 -12.27 28.43
C GLN A 519 -10.42 -11.20 28.68
N VAL A 520 -11.66 -11.46 28.26
CA VAL A 520 -12.82 -10.75 28.75
C VAL A 520 -12.93 -11.20 30.20
N THR A 521 -12.62 -10.26 31.09
CA THR A 521 -12.90 -10.31 32.52
C THR A 521 -14.11 -11.19 32.79
N SER A 522 -13.85 -12.32 33.43
CA SER A 522 -14.86 -13.26 33.91
C SER A 522 -15.82 -12.52 34.84
N HIS A 523 -16.92 -12.00 34.30
CA HIS A 523 -18.13 -11.91 35.08
C HIS A 523 -18.55 -13.35 35.35
N LYS A 524 -18.65 -13.69 36.64
CA LYS A 524 -19.02 -15.01 37.14
C LYS A 524 -20.33 -15.46 36.48
N LEU A 525 -20.24 -16.22 35.39
CA LEU A 525 -21.32 -17.06 34.92
C LEU A 525 -21.33 -18.32 35.78
N GLU A 526 -22.51 -18.81 36.14
CA GLU A 526 -22.67 -20.05 36.89
C GLU A 526 -21.97 -21.22 36.16
N ASP A 527 -21.33 -22.12 36.90
CA ASP A 527 -20.46 -23.21 36.39
C ASP A 527 -21.11 -24.08 35.29
N GLY A 528 -22.43 -24.16 35.23
CA GLY A 528 -23.18 -24.87 34.19
C GLY A 528 -23.18 -24.16 32.82
N GLN A 529 -23.31 -22.83 32.79
CA GLN A 529 -23.39 -22.06 31.55
C GLN A 529 -22.02 -21.89 30.89
N GLN A 530 -20.95 -21.84 31.69
CA GLN A 530 -19.59 -21.77 31.16
C GLN A 530 -19.19 -23.09 30.48
N LYS A 531 -19.54 -24.24 31.05
CA LYS A 531 -19.26 -25.56 30.45
C LYS A 531 -19.98 -25.79 29.12
N LEU A 532 -21.23 -25.30 28.99
CA LEU A 532 -22.00 -25.36 27.74
C LEU A 532 -21.35 -24.51 26.64
N LYS A 533 -20.99 -23.25 26.95
CA LYS A 533 -20.29 -22.37 26.00
C LYS A 533 -18.94 -22.93 25.57
N ASP A 534 -18.18 -23.52 26.49
CA ASP A 534 -16.89 -24.13 26.18
C ASP A 534 -17.06 -25.37 25.27
N LYS A 535 -18.14 -26.15 25.44
CA LYS A 535 -18.45 -27.30 24.58
C LYS A 535 -18.86 -26.88 23.17
N GLU A 536 -19.73 -25.87 23.06
CA GLU A 536 -20.14 -25.28 21.77
C GLU A 536 -18.95 -24.68 21.02
N GLN A 537 -18.07 -23.96 21.74
CA GLN A 537 -16.88 -23.38 21.15
C GLN A 537 -15.90 -24.44 20.65
N LYS A 538 -15.72 -25.55 21.38
CA LYS A 538 -14.91 -26.68 20.93
C LYS A 538 -15.49 -27.36 19.70
N ALA A 539 -16.81 -27.57 19.67
CA ALA A 539 -17.49 -28.15 18.51
C ALA A 539 -17.35 -27.27 17.26
N GLU A 540 -17.46 -25.95 17.43
CA GLU A 540 -17.28 -25.00 16.33
C GLU A 540 -15.84 -24.96 15.80
N ILE A 541 -14.85 -25.01 16.68
CA ILE A 541 -13.44 -25.08 16.30
C ILE A 541 -13.16 -26.37 15.51
N GLU A 542 -13.68 -27.50 15.98
CA GLU A 542 -13.52 -28.79 15.31
C GLU A 542 -14.22 -28.79 13.94
N ARG A 543 -15.41 -28.19 13.82
CA ARG A 543 -16.10 -28.02 12.54
C ARG A 543 -15.26 -27.21 11.56
N LYS A 544 -14.79 -26.02 11.97
CA LYS A 544 -13.94 -25.15 11.13
C LYS A 544 -12.65 -25.86 10.73
N ARG A 545 -12.06 -26.63 11.64
CA ARG A 545 -10.87 -27.43 11.36
C ARG A 545 -11.13 -28.44 10.24
N LYS A 546 -12.18 -29.25 10.37
CA LYS A 546 -12.55 -30.23 9.36
C LYS A 546 -12.88 -29.59 8.02
N GLU A 547 -13.56 -28.46 8.03
CA GLU A 547 -13.87 -27.72 6.80
C GLU A 547 -12.62 -27.16 6.13
N LEU A 548 -11.70 -26.57 6.90
CA LEU A 548 -10.42 -26.08 6.37
C LEU A 548 -9.59 -27.23 5.81
N GLU A 549 -9.42 -28.33 6.54
CA GLU A 549 -8.64 -29.50 6.10
C GLU A 549 -9.25 -30.20 4.87
N TYR A 550 -10.57 -30.07 4.67
CA TYR A 550 -11.29 -30.73 3.57
C TYR A 550 -11.38 -29.86 2.31
N PHE A 551 -11.65 -28.55 2.44
CA PHE A 551 -11.83 -27.65 1.29
C PHE A 551 -10.59 -26.86 0.91
N TYR A 552 -9.55 -26.85 1.74
CA TYR A 552 -8.22 -26.32 1.41
C TYR A 552 -7.22 -27.49 1.27
N PRO A 553 -6.35 -27.51 0.24
CA PRO A 553 -6.11 -26.46 -0.76
C PRO A 553 -7.24 -26.33 -1.78
N THR A 554 -7.42 -25.12 -2.35
CA THR A 554 -8.49 -24.90 -3.31
C THR A 554 -8.19 -25.58 -4.64
N SER A 555 -9.22 -25.98 -5.38
CA SER A 555 -9.04 -26.76 -6.60
C SER A 555 -8.72 -25.90 -7.83
N THR A 556 -9.30 -24.71 -7.92
CA THR A 556 -9.10 -23.80 -9.06
C THR A 556 -9.38 -22.36 -8.66
N LEU A 557 -8.49 -21.45 -9.07
CA LEU A 557 -8.67 -20.02 -8.94
C LEU A 557 -8.98 -19.39 -10.31
N VAL A 558 -10.16 -18.77 -10.44
CA VAL A 558 -10.57 -18.04 -11.64
C VAL A 558 -10.60 -16.56 -11.35
N THR A 559 -9.83 -15.77 -12.10
CA THR A 559 -9.78 -14.33 -11.90
C THR A 559 -9.30 -13.58 -13.15
N ALA A 560 -9.40 -12.26 -13.10
CA ALA A 560 -8.90 -11.35 -14.10
C ALA A 560 -7.36 -11.22 -14.02
N SER A 561 -6.73 -11.02 -15.18
CA SER A 561 -5.27 -10.87 -15.29
C SER A 561 -4.70 -9.68 -14.52
N GLU A 562 -5.52 -8.66 -14.33
CA GLU A 562 -5.20 -7.38 -13.71
C GLU A 562 -4.80 -7.54 -12.25
N ILE A 563 -5.26 -8.62 -11.58
CA ILE A 563 -4.98 -8.88 -10.17
C ILE A 563 -4.01 -10.05 -9.93
N ILE A 564 -3.28 -10.49 -10.98
CA ILE A 564 -2.31 -11.58 -10.85
C ILE A 564 -1.20 -11.26 -9.84
N PHE A 565 -0.72 -10.01 -9.80
CA PHE A 565 0.33 -9.57 -8.88
C PHE A 565 -0.22 -9.14 -7.52
N PHE A 566 -1.38 -8.48 -7.53
CA PHE A 566 -2.02 -7.94 -6.33
C PHE A 566 -2.62 -9.02 -5.43
N TRP A 567 -3.10 -10.11 -6.04
CA TRP A 567 -3.89 -11.11 -5.33
C TRP A 567 -3.35 -12.52 -5.54
N VAL A 568 -3.28 -13.01 -6.78
CA VAL A 568 -2.89 -14.41 -7.06
C VAL A 568 -1.51 -14.73 -6.49
N ALA A 569 -0.51 -13.89 -6.79
CA ALA A 569 0.84 -14.09 -6.31
C ALA A 569 0.94 -14.06 -4.79
N ARG A 570 0.17 -13.17 -4.15
CA ARG A 570 0.17 -13.01 -2.70
C ARG A 570 -0.53 -14.17 -2.00
N MET A 571 -1.62 -14.68 -2.57
CA MET A 571 -2.28 -15.89 -2.08
C MET A 571 -1.33 -17.09 -2.12
N ILE A 572 -0.61 -17.28 -3.23
CA ILE A 572 0.39 -18.37 -3.34
C ILE A 572 1.44 -18.25 -2.24
N MET A 573 1.99 -17.05 -2.03
CA MET A 573 2.95 -16.80 -0.94
C MET A 573 2.34 -17.06 0.44
N ALA A 574 1.11 -16.62 0.67
CA ALA A 574 0.40 -16.79 1.94
C ALA A 574 0.09 -18.27 2.23
N GLY A 575 -0.41 -19.02 1.25
CA GLY A 575 -0.71 -20.45 1.40
C GLY A 575 0.56 -21.25 1.72
N LEU A 576 1.63 -21.06 0.93
CA LEU A 576 2.90 -21.73 1.17
C LEU A 576 3.49 -21.37 2.54
N TYR A 577 3.33 -20.12 2.97
CA TYR A 577 3.87 -19.68 4.23
C TYR A 577 3.05 -20.13 5.45
N PHE A 578 1.74 -19.87 5.48
CA PHE A 578 0.88 -20.13 6.64
C PHE A 578 0.34 -21.56 6.70
N MET A 579 0.04 -22.16 5.55
CA MET A 579 -0.57 -23.48 5.45
C MET A 579 0.41 -24.56 5.00
N LYS A 580 1.60 -24.18 4.50
CA LYS A 580 2.62 -25.10 3.94
C LYS A 580 2.14 -25.86 2.71
N GLU A 581 1.12 -25.33 2.04
CA GLU A 581 0.50 -25.94 0.86
C GLU A 581 0.22 -24.87 -0.21
N ILE A 582 0.03 -25.33 -1.44
CA ILE A 582 -0.29 -24.47 -2.57
C ILE A 582 -1.79 -24.22 -2.53
N PRO A 583 -2.24 -22.96 -2.43
CA PRO A 583 -3.66 -22.65 -2.31
C PRO A 583 -4.45 -22.92 -3.58
#